data_AF-A0A6N4SNB5-F1
#
_entry.id   AF-A0A6N4SNB5-F1
#
_cell.length_a   1.000
_cell.length_b   1.000
_cell.length_c   1.000
_cell.angle_alpha   90.00
_cell.angle_beta   90.00
_cell.angle_gamma   90.00
#
_symmetry.space_group_name_H-M   'P 1'
#
loop_
_entity.id
_entity.type
_entity.pdbx_description
1 polymer ?
#
loop_
_entity_poly.entity_id
_entity_poly.type
_entity_poly.pdbx_seq_one_letter_code
_entity_poly.pdbx_strand_id
1 'polypeptide(L)'
;MSYLIYYFRTFLLKIKDWLPENVVDWLNGISFIVSIWLFIFPYPFFKELFCILACIPILGIIITIFKENITFDSYINRDPNQDIGEQNSVPGNIVPCAIILALSAYKNFECENYYILIKHVGMVFLFFSAIFILTHIIKKLKLQIVSYFFIAIWILIYSYGITFGINCLFDSSSPQRFRTSILDKYSGGGGDYPDTYHFTIAPWGNHKYTEDISVSRKRYDAYNIDYTIYIDQQKGLFNIPWYHVEDSKALYPIR
;
A
#
# COMPACT_ATOMS: atom_id res chain seq x y z
N MET A 1 -35.88 -19.53 1.61
CA MET A 1 -34.93 -18.69 2.37
C MET A 1 -34.26 -19.46 3.54
N SER A 2 -34.99 -20.24 4.34
CA SER A 2 -34.46 -21.03 5.48
C SER A 2 -33.34 -22.05 5.12
N TYR A 3 -33.50 -22.84 4.05
CA TYR A 3 -32.51 -23.85 3.66
C TYR A 3 -31.17 -23.27 3.19
N LEU A 4 -31.19 -22.13 2.49
CA LEU A 4 -29.97 -21.48 2.02
C LEU A 4 -29.11 -21.00 3.21
N ILE A 5 -29.77 -20.43 4.23
CA ILE A 5 -29.13 -19.99 5.47
C ILE A 5 -28.56 -21.19 6.24
N TYR A 6 -29.28 -22.31 6.27
CA TYR A 6 -28.83 -23.54 6.92
C TYR A 6 -27.59 -24.15 6.24
N TYR A 7 -27.60 -24.29 4.91
CA TYR A 7 -26.45 -24.82 4.16
C TYR A 7 -25.25 -23.89 4.26
N PHE A 8 -25.48 -22.58 4.19
CA PHE A 8 -24.43 -21.58 4.37
C PHE A 8 -23.81 -21.68 5.77
N ARG A 9 -24.63 -21.73 6.84
CA ARG A 9 -24.14 -21.89 8.21
C ARG A 9 -23.35 -23.19 8.41
N THR A 10 -23.84 -24.30 7.86
CA THR A 10 -23.16 -25.60 7.95
C THR A 10 -21.82 -25.60 7.21
N PHE A 11 -21.77 -24.93 6.05
CA PHE A 11 -20.53 -24.73 5.30
C PHE A 11 -19.51 -23.88 6.07
N LEU A 12 -19.96 -22.79 6.71
CA LEU A 12 -19.10 -21.94 7.53
C LEU A 12 -18.51 -22.68 8.74
N LEU A 13 -19.30 -23.56 9.39
CA LEU A 13 -18.81 -24.39 10.49
C LEU A 13 -17.72 -25.36 10.04
N LYS A 14 -17.89 -26.00 8.87
CA LYS A 14 -16.85 -26.87 8.30
C LYS A 14 -15.56 -26.13 7.97
N ILE A 15 -15.65 -24.88 7.48
CA ILE A 15 -14.46 -24.04 7.24
C ILE A 15 -13.76 -23.71 8.56
N LYS A 16 -14.53 -23.39 9.61
CA LYS A 16 -13.98 -23.10 10.95
C LYS A 16 -13.17 -24.28 11.49
N ASP A 17 -13.68 -25.49 11.36
CA ASP A 17 -13.04 -26.72 11.84
C ASP A 17 -11.81 -27.11 11.02
N TRP A 18 -11.73 -26.70 9.75
CA TRP A 18 -10.60 -26.99 8.86
C TRP A 18 -9.40 -26.06 9.07
N LEU A 19 -9.63 -24.84 9.60
CA LEU A 19 -8.56 -23.85 9.77
C LEU A 19 -7.68 -24.17 11.00
N PRO A 20 -6.34 -24.29 10.84
CA PRO A 20 -5.45 -24.57 11.97
C PRO A 20 -5.45 -23.43 12.99
N GLU A 21 -5.27 -23.74 14.28
CA GLU A 21 -5.33 -22.76 15.38
C GLU A 21 -4.34 -21.60 15.18
N ASN A 22 -3.14 -21.90 14.68
CA ASN A 22 -2.05 -20.93 14.50
C ASN A 22 -2.05 -20.25 13.11
N VAL A 23 -3.17 -20.31 12.37
CA VAL A 23 -3.25 -19.76 10.99
C VAL A 23 -2.95 -18.25 10.94
N VAL A 24 -3.30 -17.49 11.99
CA VAL A 24 -3.05 -16.05 12.04
C VAL A 24 -1.57 -15.75 12.30
N ASP A 25 -0.88 -16.58 13.09
CA ASP A 25 0.57 -16.49 13.27
C ASP A 25 1.34 -16.81 11.98
N TRP A 26 0.84 -17.77 11.19
CA TRP A 26 1.42 -18.05 9.87
C TRP A 26 1.25 -16.88 8.92
N LEU A 27 0.08 -16.24 8.91
CA LEU A 27 -0.13 -15.01 8.15
C LEU A 27 0.83 -13.91 8.61
N ASN A 28 1.06 -13.77 9.92
CA ASN A 28 1.97 -12.75 10.46
C ASN A 28 3.38 -12.98 9.93
N GLY A 29 3.88 -14.22 10.01
CA GLY A 29 5.19 -14.60 9.46
C GLY A 29 5.30 -14.36 7.95
N ILE A 30 4.28 -14.76 7.19
CA ILE A 30 4.24 -14.54 5.73
C ILE A 30 4.25 -13.05 5.41
N SER A 31 3.44 -12.25 6.10
CA SER A 31 3.38 -10.80 5.89
C SER A 31 4.75 -10.15 6.05
N PHE A 32 5.50 -10.53 7.10
CA PHE A 32 6.83 -10.00 7.37
C PHE A 32 7.84 -10.41 6.30
N ILE A 33 7.87 -11.69 5.94
CA ILE A 33 8.78 -12.23 4.92
C ILE A 33 8.52 -11.59 3.56
N VAL A 34 7.26 -11.51 3.13
CA VAL A 34 6.88 -10.93 1.84
C VAL A 34 7.12 -9.41 1.84
N SER A 35 6.90 -8.73 2.96
CA SER A 35 7.24 -7.30 3.12
C SER A 35 8.75 -7.04 2.94
N ILE A 36 9.61 -7.86 3.56
CA ILE A 36 11.06 -7.76 3.38
C ILE A 36 11.43 -8.04 1.92
N TRP A 37 10.83 -9.06 1.31
CA TRP A 37 11.10 -9.41 -0.08
C TRP A 37 10.74 -8.25 -1.02
N LEU A 38 9.53 -7.71 -0.93
CA LEU A 38 9.09 -6.60 -1.76
C LEU A 38 9.99 -5.36 -1.57
N PHE A 39 10.48 -5.12 -0.36
CA PHE A 39 11.34 -3.98 -0.06
C PHE A 39 12.75 -4.09 -0.65
N ILE A 40 13.38 -5.28 -0.56
CA ILE A 40 14.78 -5.47 -0.97
C ILE A 40 14.89 -5.87 -2.45
N PHE A 41 14.04 -6.79 -2.90
CA PHE A 41 14.10 -7.37 -4.26
C PHE A 41 12.70 -7.39 -4.91
N PRO A 42 12.13 -6.21 -5.24
CA PRO A 42 10.81 -6.11 -5.84
C PRO A 42 10.74 -6.77 -7.23
N TYR A 43 11.78 -6.68 -8.04
CA TYR A 43 11.78 -7.20 -9.41
C TYR A 43 12.27 -8.67 -9.48
N PRO A 44 11.67 -9.51 -10.34
CA PRO A 44 10.60 -9.23 -11.32
C PRO A 44 9.17 -9.36 -10.78
N PHE A 45 8.97 -9.66 -9.50
CA PHE A 45 7.69 -10.07 -8.92
C PHE A 45 6.90 -8.92 -8.25
N PHE A 46 7.14 -7.68 -8.65
CA PHE A 46 6.68 -6.51 -7.89
C PHE A 46 5.15 -6.51 -7.76
N LYS A 47 4.46 -6.76 -8.87
CA LYS A 47 3.01 -6.80 -8.93
C LYS A 47 2.43 -7.95 -8.11
N GLU A 48 3.01 -9.14 -8.20
CA GLU A 48 2.57 -10.34 -7.49
C GLU A 48 2.74 -10.18 -5.98
N LEU A 49 3.93 -9.75 -5.53
CA LEU A 49 4.23 -9.51 -4.12
C LEU A 49 3.34 -8.40 -3.53
N PHE A 50 3.12 -7.32 -4.28
CA PHE A 50 2.20 -6.26 -3.89
C PHE A 50 0.78 -6.81 -3.66
N CYS A 51 0.26 -7.62 -4.60
CA CYS A 51 -1.06 -8.24 -4.46
C CYS A 51 -1.16 -9.19 -3.27
N ILE A 52 -0.12 -9.98 -2.99
CA ILE A 52 -0.09 -10.86 -1.82
C ILE A 52 -0.24 -10.03 -0.54
N LEU A 53 0.56 -8.98 -0.37
CA LEU A 53 0.48 -8.10 0.81
C LEU A 53 -0.86 -7.36 0.91
N ALA A 54 -1.45 -6.95 -0.22
CA ALA A 54 -2.78 -6.33 -0.25
C ALA A 54 -3.92 -7.32 0.08
N CYS A 55 -3.70 -8.63 0.00
CA CYS A 55 -4.70 -9.63 0.35
C CYS A 55 -4.59 -10.07 1.82
N ILE A 56 -3.39 -10.06 2.43
CA ILE A 56 -3.15 -10.60 3.78
C ILE A 56 -4.06 -9.96 4.86
N PRO A 57 -4.15 -8.62 4.98
CA PRO A 57 -5.03 -8.00 5.97
C PRO A 57 -6.51 -8.40 5.80
N ILE A 58 -6.98 -8.52 4.56
CA ILE A 58 -8.35 -8.95 4.25
C ILE A 58 -8.57 -10.39 4.71
N LEU A 59 -7.64 -11.30 4.39
CA LEU A 59 -7.68 -12.69 4.83
C LEU A 59 -7.64 -12.81 6.35
N GLY A 60 -6.79 -12.03 7.02
CA GLY A 60 -6.70 -11.98 8.48
C GLY A 60 -8.03 -11.55 9.13
N ILE A 61 -8.69 -10.53 8.59
CA ILE A 61 -10.02 -10.09 9.03
C ILE A 61 -11.07 -11.20 8.82
N ILE A 62 -11.09 -11.84 7.65
CA ILE A 62 -12.03 -12.92 7.32
C ILE A 62 -11.88 -14.09 8.30
N ILE A 63 -10.65 -14.53 8.55
CA ILE A 63 -10.34 -15.62 9.49
C ILE A 63 -10.76 -15.25 10.92
N THR A 64 -10.50 -14.01 11.34
CA THR A 64 -10.90 -13.47 12.65
C THR A 64 -12.43 -13.53 12.82
N ILE A 65 -13.19 -13.13 11.79
CA ILE A 65 -14.66 -13.20 11.81
C ILE A 65 -15.14 -14.65 11.95
N PHE A 66 -14.52 -15.60 11.24
CA PHE A 66 -14.94 -17.01 11.30
C PHE A 66 -14.57 -17.73 12.60
N LYS A 67 -13.42 -17.40 13.19
CA LYS A 67 -12.94 -18.11 14.38
C LYS A 67 -13.57 -17.63 15.67
N GLU A 68 -14.20 -16.46 15.72
CA GLU A 68 -14.86 -15.82 16.88
C GLU A 68 -13.98 -15.62 18.14
N ASN A 69 -12.88 -16.38 18.29
CA ASN A 69 -11.95 -16.38 19.42
C ASN A 69 -10.65 -15.62 19.14
N ILE A 70 -10.29 -15.38 17.88
CA ILE A 70 -9.14 -14.55 17.53
C ILE A 70 -9.65 -13.12 17.47
N THR A 71 -9.27 -12.30 18.45
CA THR A 71 -9.73 -10.91 18.55
C THR A 71 -8.53 -10.00 18.75
N PHE A 72 -8.67 -8.72 18.38
CA PHE A 72 -7.74 -7.65 18.79
C PHE A 72 -7.58 -7.54 20.32
N ASP A 73 -8.44 -8.23 21.09
CA ASP A 73 -8.42 -8.29 22.54
C ASP A 73 -7.14 -8.90 23.11
N SER A 74 -6.42 -9.74 22.35
CA SER A 74 -5.08 -10.24 22.73
C SER A 74 -4.03 -9.12 22.75
N TYR A 75 -4.09 -8.19 21.80
CA TYR A 75 -3.21 -7.01 21.77
C TYR A 75 -3.58 -5.97 22.82
N ILE A 76 -4.89 -5.81 23.07
CA ILE A 76 -5.48 -4.81 23.95
C ILE A 76 -5.36 -5.24 25.42
N ASN A 77 -5.77 -6.45 25.79
CA ASN A 77 -5.65 -6.99 27.15
C ASN A 77 -4.35 -7.79 27.35
N ARG A 78 -3.22 -7.20 26.96
CA ARG A 78 -1.90 -7.80 27.15
C ARG A 78 -1.63 -8.05 28.64
N ASP A 79 -1.46 -9.31 29.04
CA ASP A 79 -0.85 -9.65 30.33
C ASP A 79 0.67 -9.38 30.21
N PRO A 80 1.25 -8.47 31.01
CA PRO A 80 2.68 -8.17 30.95
C PRO A 80 3.58 -9.37 31.28
N ASN A 81 3.05 -10.46 31.84
CA ASN A 81 3.79 -11.66 32.23
C ASN A 81 3.70 -12.83 31.22
N GLN A 82 2.94 -12.70 30.12
CA GLN A 82 2.85 -13.75 29.10
C GLN A 82 3.95 -13.61 28.03
N ASP A 83 4.49 -14.77 27.59
CA ASP A 83 5.55 -14.84 26.59
C ASP A 83 5.13 -14.20 25.26
N ILE A 84 6.07 -13.47 24.65
CA ILE A 84 5.88 -12.61 23.47
C ILE A 84 5.40 -13.42 22.24
N GLY A 85 5.59 -14.74 22.25
CA GLY A 85 5.28 -15.65 21.14
C GLY A 85 3.88 -16.27 21.13
N GLU A 86 3.05 -16.08 22.16
CA GLU A 86 1.84 -16.91 22.37
C GLU A 86 0.51 -16.29 21.97
N GLN A 87 0.47 -15.10 21.36
CA GLN A 87 -0.82 -14.45 21.08
C GLN A 87 -1.02 -13.98 19.64
N ASN A 88 -1.87 -14.75 18.94
CA ASN A 88 -2.54 -14.43 17.68
C ASN A 88 -3.14 -13.01 17.71
N SER A 89 -2.36 -12.01 17.30
CA SER A 89 -2.80 -10.62 17.27
C SER A 89 -2.89 -10.12 15.82
N VAL A 90 -4.10 -9.69 15.43
CA VAL A 90 -4.41 -9.14 14.10
C VAL A 90 -3.54 -7.94 13.70
N PRO A 91 -3.05 -7.06 14.60
CA PRO A 91 -2.10 -6.00 14.24
C PRO A 91 -0.82 -6.50 13.56
N GLY A 92 -0.35 -7.72 13.90
CA GLY A 92 0.88 -8.29 13.34
C GLY A 92 0.86 -8.42 11.81
N ASN A 93 -0.31 -8.62 11.23
CA ASN A 93 -0.53 -8.79 9.79
C ASN A 93 -0.66 -7.46 9.03
N ILE A 94 -1.20 -6.44 9.70
CA ILE A 94 -1.59 -5.19 9.04
C ILE A 94 -0.39 -4.25 8.95
N VAL A 95 0.38 -4.14 10.04
CA VAL A 95 1.49 -3.17 10.14
C VAL A 95 2.55 -3.35 9.04
N PRO A 96 3.18 -4.53 8.86
CA PRO A 96 4.21 -4.70 7.83
C PRO A 96 3.65 -4.51 6.41
N CYS A 97 2.42 -4.95 6.16
CA CYS A 97 1.73 -4.73 4.88
C CYS A 97 1.50 -3.24 4.63
N ALA A 98 0.94 -2.52 5.61
CA ALA A 98 0.62 -1.10 5.50
C ALA A 98 1.86 -0.26 5.16
N ILE A 99 2.94 -0.45 5.91
CA ILE A 99 4.19 0.29 5.74
C ILE A 99 4.76 0.02 4.33
N ILE A 100 4.95 -1.24 3.96
CA ILE A 100 5.62 -1.57 2.71
C ILE A 100 4.77 -1.21 1.49
N LEU A 101 3.45 -1.40 1.52
CA LEU A 101 2.58 -1.00 0.42
C LEU A 101 2.55 0.52 0.24
N ALA A 102 2.47 1.29 1.33
CA ALA A 102 2.49 2.75 1.27
C ALA A 102 3.84 3.27 0.75
N LEU A 103 4.95 2.76 1.28
CA LEU A 103 6.29 3.14 0.81
C LEU A 103 6.52 2.76 -0.66
N SER A 104 6.04 1.58 -1.08
CA SER A 104 6.16 1.13 -2.47
C SER A 104 5.33 2.02 -3.40
N ALA A 105 4.11 2.37 -3.01
CA ALA A 105 3.27 3.27 -3.81
C ALA A 105 3.91 4.67 -3.91
N TYR A 106 4.41 5.21 -2.81
CA TYR A 106 5.08 6.52 -2.77
C TYR A 106 6.36 6.56 -3.60
N LYS A 107 7.20 5.52 -3.57
CA LYS A 107 8.49 5.50 -4.27
C LYS A 107 8.38 5.27 -5.77
N ASN A 108 7.36 4.54 -6.22
CA ASN A 108 7.28 4.09 -7.62
C ASN A 108 6.33 4.92 -8.47
N PHE A 109 5.46 5.73 -7.87
CA PHE A 109 4.42 6.45 -8.60
C PHE A 109 4.31 7.90 -8.13
N GLU A 110 4.26 8.84 -9.08
CA GLU A 110 4.01 10.26 -8.79
C GLU A 110 2.52 10.57 -8.98
N CYS A 111 1.86 11.08 -7.93
CA CYS A 111 0.43 11.39 -7.95
C CYS A 111 0.18 12.78 -8.53
N GLU A 112 -0.63 12.87 -9.58
CA GLU A 112 -1.04 14.15 -10.16
C GLU A 112 -2.11 14.85 -9.33
N ASN A 113 -3.11 14.09 -8.87
CA ASN A 113 -4.32 14.64 -8.27
C ASN A 113 -4.59 14.05 -6.88
N TYR A 114 -4.01 14.71 -5.87
CA TYR A 114 -4.17 14.34 -4.47
C TYR A 114 -5.63 14.43 -3.97
N TYR A 115 -6.45 15.30 -4.55
CA TYR A 115 -7.86 15.41 -4.15
C TYR A 115 -8.65 14.13 -4.49
N ILE A 116 -8.50 13.64 -5.73
CA ILE A 116 -9.15 12.38 -6.15
C ILE A 116 -8.57 11.20 -5.36
N LEU A 117 -7.26 11.20 -5.11
CA LEU A 117 -6.61 10.17 -4.30
C LEU A 117 -7.19 10.12 -2.88
N ILE A 118 -7.21 11.24 -2.16
CA ILE A 118 -7.72 11.32 -0.77
C ILE A 118 -9.18 10.86 -0.70
N LYS A 119 -10.01 11.20 -1.69
CA LYS A 119 -11.39 10.72 -1.76
C LYS A 119 -11.46 9.19 -1.78
N HIS A 120 -10.66 8.52 -2.61
CA HIS A 120 -10.65 7.06 -2.69
C HIS A 120 -10.04 6.41 -1.46
N VAL A 121 -8.94 6.97 -0.94
CA VAL A 121 -8.32 6.53 0.31
C VAL A 121 -9.31 6.62 1.46
N GLY A 122 -10.08 7.72 1.55
CA GLY A 122 -11.13 7.91 2.55
C GLY A 122 -12.23 6.85 2.47
N MET A 123 -12.69 6.49 1.27
CA MET A 123 -13.70 5.43 1.09
C MET A 123 -13.20 4.07 1.60
N VAL A 124 -11.96 3.69 1.23
CA VAL A 124 -11.33 2.44 1.67
C VAL A 124 -11.08 2.43 3.18
N PHE A 125 -10.59 3.55 3.73
CA PHE A 125 -10.38 3.73 5.16
C PHE A 125 -11.68 3.58 5.95
N LEU A 126 -12.77 4.21 5.53
CA LEU A 126 -14.07 4.11 6.18
C LEU A 126 -14.63 2.68 6.09
N PHE A 127 -14.45 1.99 4.96
CA PHE A 127 -14.85 0.61 4.79
C PHE A 127 -14.16 -0.33 5.80
N PHE A 128 -12.83 -0.29 5.89
CA PHE A 128 -12.09 -1.11 6.85
C PHE A 128 -12.36 -0.71 8.30
N SER A 129 -12.51 0.59 8.57
CA SER A 129 -12.87 1.10 9.91
C SER A 129 -14.26 0.62 10.34
N ALA A 130 -15.25 0.59 9.43
CA ALA A 130 -16.57 0.07 9.72
C ALA A 130 -16.53 -1.44 10.07
N ILE A 131 -15.77 -2.23 9.31
CA ILE A 131 -15.56 -3.66 9.61
C ILE A 131 -14.92 -3.82 11.00
N PHE A 132 -13.89 -3.03 11.30
CA PHE A 132 -13.23 -3.04 12.61
C PHE A 132 -14.20 -2.70 13.76
N ILE A 133 -15.01 -1.65 13.62
CA ILE A 133 -16.00 -1.23 14.62
C ILE A 133 -17.05 -2.34 14.84
N LEU A 134 -17.61 -2.89 13.76
CA LEU A 134 -18.66 -3.92 13.81
C LEU A 134 -18.16 -5.22 14.45
N THR A 135 -16.91 -5.60 14.19
CA THR A 135 -16.34 -6.84 14.71
C THR A 135 -15.91 -6.73 16.16
N HIS A 136 -15.51 -5.53 16.63
CA HIS A 136 -14.78 -5.41 17.88
C HIS A 136 -15.36 -4.40 18.87
N ILE A 137 -15.61 -3.15 18.45
CA ILE A 137 -16.02 -2.06 19.35
C ILE A 137 -17.41 -2.32 19.95
N ILE A 138 -18.33 -2.92 19.19
CA ILE A 138 -19.69 -3.24 19.69
C ILE A 138 -19.66 -4.37 20.73
N LYS A 139 -18.67 -5.27 20.69
CA LYS A 139 -18.65 -6.48 21.55
C LYS A 139 -17.90 -6.29 22.86
N LYS A 140 -16.90 -5.40 22.92
CA LYS A 140 -16.04 -5.22 24.11
C LYS A 140 -15.62 -3.75 24.25
N LEU A 141 -16.50 -2.92 24.79
CA LEU A 141 -16.18 -1.53 25.11
C LEU A 141 -15.42 -1.44 26.46
N LYS A 142 -14.19 -1.97 26.51
CA LYS A 142 -13.23 -1.56 27.55
C LYS A 142 -12.37 -0.42 27.00
N LEU A 143 -12.14 0.58 27.84
CA LEU A 143 -11.62 1.91 27.50
C LEU A 143 -10.14 1.86 27.05
N GLN A 144 -9.85 1.43 25.82
CA GLN A 144 -8.50 1.43 25.24
C GLN A 144 -8.38 2.31 24.01
N ILE A 145 -8.67 3.60 24.20
CA ILE A 145 -8.71 4.60 23.11
C ILE A 145 -7.38 4.72 22.35
N VAL A 146 -6.26 4.53 23.04
CA VAL A 146 -4.91 4.61 22.44
C VAL A 146 -4.68 3.47 21.44
N SER A 147 -5.03 2.24 21.80
CA SER A 147 -4.91 1.07 20.91
C SER A 147 -5.78 1.24 19.66
N TYR A 148 -7.01 1.73 19.82
CA TYR A 148 -7.91 2.01 18.70
C TYR A 148 -7.39 3.10 17.77
N PHE A 149 -6.82 4.16 18.34
CA PHE A 149 -6.19 5.22 17.57
C PHE A 149 -5.02 4.71 16.72
N PHE A 150 -4.13 3.88 17.28
CA PHE A 150 -3.03 3.29 16.52
C PHE A 150 -3.52 2.36 15.41
N ILE A 151 -4.55 1.54 15.66
CA ILE A 151 -5.15 0.70 14.63
C ILE A 151 -5.71 1.55 13.48
N ALA A 152 -6.42 2.64 13.80
CA ALA A 152 -6.94 3.55 12.79
C ALA A 152 -5.83 4.15 11.92
N ILE A 153 -4.69 4.54 12.51
CA ILE A 153 -3.51 5.00 11.75
C ILE A 153 -3.04 3.93 10.76
N TRP A 154 -2.91 2.68 11.21
CA TRP A 154 -2.46 1.59 10.33
C TRP A 154 -3.46 1.28 9.21
N ILE A 155 -4.76 1.33 9.49
CA ILE A 155 -5.80 1.21 8.46
C ILE A 155 -5.68 2.35 7.44
N LEU A 156 -5.41 3.58 7.88
CA LEU A 156 -5.24 4.72 6.98
C LEU A 156 -4.03 4.56 6.06
N ILE A 157 -2.87 4.19 6.62
CA ILE A 157 -1.63 3.95 5.84
C ILE A 157 -1.85 2.81 4.84
N TYR A 158 -2.46 1.72 5.28
CA TYR A 158 -2.83 0.59 4.42
C TYR A 158 -3.77 1.02 3.29
N SER A 159 -4.79 1.80 3.61
CA SER A 159 -5.76 2.31 2.64
C SER A 159 -5.09 3.17 1.58
N TYR A 160 -4.13 4.01 1.96
CA TYR A 160 -3.30 4.77 1.00
C TYR A 160 -2.53 3.83 0.07
N GLY A 161 -1.75 2.89 0.65
CA GLY A 161 -0.89 1.99 -0.10
C GLY A 161 -1.66 1.16 -1.12
N ILE A 162 -2.76 0.51 -0.71
CA ILE A 162 -3.55 -0.31 -1.64
C ILE A 162 -4.28 0.53 -2.68
N THR A 163 -4.84 1.69 -2.30
CA THR A 163 -5.63 2.50 -3.23
C THR A 163 -4.75 3.03 -4.35
N PHE A 164 -3.61 3.64 -3.99
CA PHE A 164 -2.74 4.24 -4.97
C PHE A 164 -1.95 3.17 -5.75
N GLY A 165 -1.43 2.15 -5.07
CA GLY A 165 -0.70 1.08 -5.74
C GLY A 165 -1.56 0.27 -6.70
N ILE A 166 -2.80 -0.10 -6.33
CA ILE A 166 -3.73 -0.77 -7.26
C ILE A 166 -4.10 0.16 -8.42
N ASN A 167 -4.31 1.45 -8.14
CA ASN A 167 -4.62 2.42 -9.19
C ASN A 167 -3.57 2.45 -10.30
N CYS A 168 -2.28 2.36 -9.94
CA CYS A 168 -1.18 2.43 -10.88
C CYS A 168 -0.81 1.06 -11.47
N LEU A 169 -0.68 0.01 -10.65
CA LEU A 169 -0.24 -1.33 -11.09
C LEU A 169 -1.20 -2.05 -12.05
N PHE A 170 -2.47 -1.66 -12.01
CA PHE A 170 -3.52 -2.21 -12.84
C PHE A 170 -4.06 -1.18 -13.83
N ASP A 171 -3.39 -0.04 -13.97
CA ASP A 171 -3.68 0.91 -15.02
C ASP A 171 -3.26 0.33 -16.38
N SER A 172 -4.21 0.21 -17.29
CA SER A 172 -3.97 -0.19 -18.69
C SER A 172 -4.32 0.94 -19.67
N SER A 173 -4.48 2.17 -19.17
CA SER A 173 -4.75 3.32 -20.01
C SER A 173 -3.54 3.72 -20.86
N SER A 174 -3.79 4.14 -22.09
CA SER A 174 -2.74 4.69 -22.95
C SER A 174 -2.22 6.00 -22.35
N PRO A 175 -0.90 6.17 -22.20
CA PRO A 175 -0.35 7.39 -21.62
C PRO A 175 -0.54 8.59 -22.55
N GLN A 176 -0.83 9.75 -21.96
CA GLN A 176 -0.72 11.04 -22.62
C GLN A 176 0.72 11.55 -22.44
N ARG A 177 1.44 11.69 -23.56
CA ARG A 177 2.85 12.09 -23.56
C ARG A 177 3.00 13.60 -23.67
N PHE A 178 3.74 14.18 -22.74
CA PHE A 178 4.12 15.59 -22.73
C PHE A 178 5.62 15.74 -22.97
N ARG A 179 5.99 16.76 -23.74
CA ARG A 179 7.38 17.13 -24.00
C ARG A 179 7.76 18.29 -23.08
N THR A 180 8.85 18.16 -22.35
CA THR A 180 9.42 19.25 -21.53
C THR A 180 10.94 19.28 -21.65
N SER A 181 11.58 20.30 -21.08
CA SER A 181 13.03 20.49 -21.06
C SER A 181 13.55 20.60 -19.63
N ILE A 182 14.76 20.08 -19.43
CA ILE A 182 15.51 20.25 -18.18
C ILE A 182 16.04 21.68 -18.12
N LEU A 183 15.59 22.45 -17.12
CA LEU A 183 16.03 23.82 -16.88
C LEU A 183 17.24 23.88 -15.95
N ASP A 184 17.31 22.98 -14.98
CA ASP A 184 18.43 22.86 -14.05
C ASP A 184 18.58 21.42 -13.55
N LYS A 185 19.74 21.10 -12.98
CA LYS A 185 19.99 19.81 -12.34
C LYS A 185 20.81 19.98 -11.06
N TYR A 186 20.35 19.40 -9.97
CA TYR A 186 21.07 19.43 -8.70
C TYR A 186 21.05 18.06 -8.01
N SER A 187 22.03 17.84 -7.14
CA SER A 187 22.04 16.69 -6.24
C SER A 187 21.84 17.18 -4.81
N GLY A 188 21.02 16.45 -4.08
CA GLY A 188 20.86 16.58 -2.63
C GLY A 188 21.63 15.46 -1.93
N GLY A 189 21.91 15.65 -0.65
CA GLY A 189 22.68 14.67 0.13
C GLY A 189 24.11 15.15 0.39
N GLY A 190 24.60 14.85 1.58
CA GLY A 190 25.93 15.19 2.06
C GLY A 190 26.17 14.59 3.45
N GLY A 191 27.40 14.14 3.71
CA GLY A 191 27.76 13.41 4.93
C GLY A 191 27.42 11.93 4.85
N ASP A 192 26.67 11.42 5.84
CA ASP A 192 26.32 10.00 6.00
C ASP A 192 25.07 9.54 5.21
N TYR A 193 24.45 10.43 4.42
CA TYR A 193 23.20 10.16 3.69
C TYR A 193 23.43 9.86 2.21
N PRO A 194 22.62 8.98 1.58
CA PRO A 194 22.72 8.71 0.15
C PRO A 194 22.40 9.95 -0.70
N ASP A 195 23.14 10.13 -1.79
CA ASP A 195 22.86 11.20 -2.76
C ASP A 195 21.48 11.03 -3.41
N THR A 196 20.71 12.11 -3.48
CA THR A 196 19.48 12.23 -4.26
C THR A 196 19.73 13.10 -5.48
N TYR A 197 19.04 12.83 -6.59
CA TYR A 197 19.25 13.53 -7.85
C TYR A 197 17.94 14.11 -8.36
N HIS A 198 17.98 15.38 -8.77
CA HIS A 198 16.79 16.11 -9.17
C HIS A 198 17.02 16.85 -10.48
N PHE A 199 15.98 16.93 -11.31
CA PHE A 199 15.89 17.88 -12.41
C PHE A 199 14.81 18.90 -12.11
N THR A 200 15.12 20.17 -12.35
CA THR A 200 14.10 21.22 -12.47
C THR A 200 13.63 21.23 -13.91
N ILE A 201 12.33 21.02 -14.14
CA ILE A 201 11.76 20.91 -15.49
C ILE A 201 10.87 22.09 -15.83
N ALA A 202 10.77 22.39 -17.13
CA ALA A 202 9.85 23.39 -17.63
C ALA A 202 8.38 22.94 -17.49
N PRO A 203 7.42 23.89 -17.45
CA PRO A 203 5.98 23.60 -17.41
C PRO A 203 5.55 22.58 -18.48
N TRP A 204 4.64 21.69 -18.13
CA TRP A 204 4.14 20.62 -19.01
C TRP A 204 2.70 20.23 -18.64
N GLY A 205 1.88 19.86 -19.62
CA GLY A 205 0.49 19.44 -19.36
C GLY A 205 -0.28 20.45 -18.49
N ASN A 206 -0.76 19.99 -17.33
CA ASN A 206 -1.47 20.82 -16.34
C ASN A 206 -0.53 21.53 -15.33
N HIS A 207 0.76 21.21 -15.34
CA HIS A 207 1.79 21.83 -14.51
C HIS A 207 2.24 23.15 -15.13
N LYS A 208 1.70 24.26 -14.62
CA LYS A 208 1.93 25.62 -15.15
C LYS A 208 3.23 26.27 -14.68
N TYR A 209 3.90 25.66 -13.70
CA TYR A 209 5.10 26.18 -13.07
C TYR A 209 6.24 25.18 -13.24
N THR A 210 7.47 25.66 -13.05
CA THR A 210 8.64 24.78 -12.97
C THR A 210 8.55 23.94 -11.71
N GLU A 211 8.91 22.67 -11.82
CA GLU A 211 8.91 21.74 -10.69
C GLU A 211 10.16 20.87 -10.68
N ASP A 212 10.46 20.31 -9.52
CA ASP A 212 11.58 19.42 -9.32
C ASP A 212 11.10 17.96 -9.34
N ILE A 213 11.70 17.16 -10.21
CA ILE A 213 11.42 15.73 -10.32
C ILE A 213 12.63 14.93 -9.83
N SER A 214 12.37 13.92 -9.01
CA SER A 214 13.41 12.98 -8.57
C SER A 214 13.77 12.03 -9.71
N VAL A 215 15.07 11.80 -9.92
CA VAL A 215 15.56 10.93 -10.99
C VAL A 215 16.64 9.98 -10.49
N SER A 216 16.85 8.89 -11.22
CA SER A 216 17.97 8.00 -10.92
C SER A 216 19.31 8.66 -11.25
N ARG A 217 20.37 8.29 -10.53
CA ARG A 217 21.75 8.70 -10.84
C ARG A 217 22.10 8.53 -12.32
N LYS A 218 21.72 7.37 -12.89
CA LYS A 218 21.93 7.06 -14.32
C LYS A 218 21.31 8.11 -15.25
N ARG A 219 20.10 8.58 -14.95
CA ARG A 219 19.45 9.64 -15.75
C ARG A 219 20.10 10.99 -15.54
N TYR A 220 20.42 11.33 -14.29
CA TYR A 220 21.08 12.57 -13.92
C TYR A 220 22.43 12.77 -14.64
N ASP A 221 23.19 11.68 -14.79
CA ASP A 221 24.46 11.68 -15.48
C ASP A 221 24.31 11.67 -17.01
N ALA A 222 23.23 11.08 -17.53
CA ALA A 222 22.99 10.92 -18.97
C ALA A 222 22.41 12.16 -19.65
N TYR A 223 21.65 13.00 -18.93
CA TYR A 223 20.98 14.16 -19.48
C TYR A 223 21.61 15.48 -19.02
N ASN A 224 21.59 16.46 -19.92
CA ASN A 224 22.11 17.80 -19.69
C ASN A 224 20.97 18.81 -19.59
N ILE A 225 21.29 19.99 -19.09
CA ILE A 225 20.41 21.17 -19.17
C ILE A 225 20.05 21.42 -20.64
N ASP A 226 18.86 21.94 -20.89
CA ASP A 226 18.20 22.14 -22.19
C ASP A 226 17.85 20.85 -22.95
N TYR A 227 18.16 19.67 -22.38
CA TYR A 227 17.74 18.40 -22.98
C TYR A 227 16.24 18.22 -22.89
N THR A 228 15.63 17.78 -23.99
CA THR A 228 14.20 17.43 -24.04
C THR A 228 13.97 16.05 -23.42
N ILE A 229 13.04 15.98 -22.48
CA ILE A 229 12.53 14.72 -21.91
C ILE A 229 11.03 14.58 -22.17
N TYR A 230 10.53 13.36 -21.99
CA TYR A 230 9.10 13.04 -22.11
C TYR A 230 8.54 12.62 -20.76
N ILE A 231 7.34 13.11 -20.47
CA ILE A 231 6.56 12.72 -19.29
C ILE A 231 5.32 12.03 -19.79
N ASP A 232 5.15 10.79 -19.37
CA ASP A 232 3.98 9.98 -19.71
C ASP A 232 3.03 10.03 -18.52
N GLN A 233 1.87 10.64 -18.73
CA GLN A 233 0.79 10.73 -17.76
C GLN A 233 -0.26 9.68 -18.06
N GLN A 234 -0.59 8.87 -17.06
CA GLN A 234 -1.63 7.85 -17.14
C GLN A 234 -2.89 8.32 -16.40
N LYS A 235 -4.03 7.71 -16.76
CA LYS A 235 -5.33 8.09 -16.19
C LYS A 235 -5.55 7.55 -14.78
N GLY A 236 -4.95 6.41 -14.45
CA GLY A 236 -5.22 5.60 -13.26
C GLY A 236 -6.48 4.74 -13.40
N LEU A 237 -6.45 3.53 -12.83
CA LEU A 237 -7.61 2.62 -12.78
C LEU A 237 -8.84 3.27 -12.13
N PHE A 238 -8.64 4.06 -11.07
CA PHE A 238 -9.70 4.78 -10.36
C PHE A 238 -9.87 6.23 -10.85
N ASN A 239 -9.33 6.54 -12.03
CA ASN A 239 -9.18 7.91 -12.53
C ASN A 239 -8.38 8.81 -11.58
N ILE A 240 -7.40 8.25 -10.85
CA ILE A 240 -6.40 9.00 -10.10
C ILE A 240 -5.18 9.12 -11.02
N PRO A 241 -4.98 10.26 -11.71
CA PRO A 241 -3.89 10.36 -12.67
C PRO A 241 -2.54 10.30 -11.94
N TRP A 242 -1.60 9.66 -12.59
CA TRP A 242 -0.23 9.53 -12.14
C TRP A 242 0.69 9.70 -13.34
N TYR A 243 1.97 10.00 -13.11
CA TYR A 243 2.92 10.18 -14.20
C TYR A 243 4.27 9.58 -13.86
N HIS A 244 5.08 9.37 -14.89
CA HIS A 244 6.47 9.02 -14.75
C HIS A 244 7.30 9.63 -15.88
N VAL A 245 8.58 9.86 -15.60
CA VAL A 245 9.54 10.38 -16.57
C VAL A 245 10.06 9.20 -17.40
N GLU A 246 9.85 9.25 -18.72
CA GLU A 246 10.33 8.23 -19.65
C GLU A 246 11.63 8.66 -20.34
N ASP A 247 12.51 7.68 -20.56
CA ASP A 247 13.77 7.91 -21.24
C ASP A 247 13.53 8.08 -22.75
N SER A 248 13.93 9.22 -23.32
CA SER A 248 13.77 9.53 -24.76
C SER A 248 14.48 8.53 -25.69
N LYS A 249 15.40 7.71 -25.15
CA LYS A 249 16.14 6.66 -25.86
C LYS A 249 15.60 5.25 -25.64
N ALA A 250 14.61 5.05 -24.76
CA ALA A 250 14.03 3.74 -24.52
C ALA A 250 12.73 3.58 -25.31
N LEU A 251 12.85 3.07 -26.54
CA LEU A 251 11.74 2.43 -27.27
C LEU A 251 11.37 1.06 -26.65
N TYR A 252 11.41 0.93 -25.33
CA TYR A 252 11.04 -0.29 -24.62
C TYR A 252 10.03 0.04 -23.53
N PRO A 253 8.82 -0.53 -23.60
CA PRO A 253 7.81 -0.31 -22.57
C PRO A 253 8.34 -0.88 -21.25
N ILE A 254 8.26 -0.08 -20.19
CA ILE A 254 8.31 -0.59 -18.83
C ILE A 254 7.13 -1.57 -18.71
N ARG A 255 7.45 -2.86 -18.52
CA ARG A 255 6.52 -3.95 -18.24
C ARG A 255 6.54 -4.26 -16.76
#